data_AF-A0A093ZUY5-F1
#
_entry.id   AF-A0A093ZUY5-F1
#
_cell.length_a   1.000
_cell.length_b   1.000
_cell.length_c   1.000
_cell.angle_alpha   90.00
_cell.angle_beta   90.00
_cell.angle_gamma   90.00
#
_symmetry.space_group_name_H-M   'P 1'
#
loop_
_entity.id
_entity.type
_entity.pdbx_description
1 polymer ?
#
loop_
_entity_poly.entity_id
_entity_poly.type
_entity_poly.pdbx_seq_one_letter_code
_entity_poly.pdbx_strand_id
1 'polypeptide(L)'
;MGGKAVEKTVYLGTFAHSKSLKELEIAHDAAIFVDENGKIVAVERGVADEAAVKSFFPKLNWSESQEKPIQIFKSKEEQFFFPGFI
;
A
#
# COMPACT_ATOMS: atom_id res chain seq x y z
N MET A 1 -5.15 -1.56 -25.91
CA MET A 1 -5.59 -1.73 -24.52
C MET A 1 -4.92 -0.64 -23.69
N GLY A 2 -5.60 0.49 -23.48
CA GLY A 2 -5.07 1.56 -22.65
C GLY A 2 -5.23 1.19 -21.20
N GLY A 3 -4.21 0.58 -20.59
CA GLY A 3 -4.14 0.49 -19.14
C GLY A 3 -4.21 1.91 -18.61
N LYS A 4 -5.27 2.23 -17.85
CA LYS A 4 -5.38 3.50 -17.14
C LYS A 4 -4.07 3.65 -16.36
N ALA A 5 -3.31 4.72 -16.61
CA ALA A 5 -2.11 5.00 -15.82
C ALA A 5 -2.54 5.00 -14.35
N VAL A 6 -2.09 4.00 -13.59
CA VAL A 6 -2.39 3.93 -12.18
C VAL A 6 -1.60 5.06 -11.54
N GLU A 7 -2.21 5.82 -10.64
CA GLU A 7 -1.43 6.80 -9.87
C GLU A 7 -0.67 6.06 -8.78
N LYS A 8 0.50 6.58 -8.39
CA LYS A 8 1.25 6.02 -7.25
C LYS A 8 0.33 6.02 -6.04
N THR A 9 0.10 4.84 -5.47
CA THR A 9 -0.91 4.64 -4.44
C THR A 9 -0.29 3.93 -3.26
N VAL A 10 -0.60 4.41 -2.06
CA VAL A 10 -0.23 3.76 -0.81
C VAL A 10 -1.49 3.30 -0.11
N TYR A 11 -1.55 2.02 0.25
CA TYR A 11 -2.59 1.46 1.10
C TYR A 11 -2.03 1.34 2.50
N LEU A 12 -2.61 2.06 3.46
CA LEU A 12 -2.21 2.07 4.86
C LEU A 12 -3.31 1.42 5.70
N GLY A 13 -2.96 0.46 6.55
CA GLY A 13 -3.93 -0.16 7.45
C GLY A 13 -3.68 -1.63 7.67
N THR A 14 -4.77 -2.36 7.94
CA THR A 14 -4.71 -3.80 8.21
C THR A 14 -4.70 -4.60 6.92
N PHE A 15 -3.76 -5.54 6.79
CA PHE A 15 -3.65 -6.46 5.65
C PHE A 15 -3.78 -7.90 6.15
N ALA A 16 -4.76 -8.62 5.61
CA ALA A 16 -4.87 -10.06 5.79
C ALA A 16 -4.40 -10.73 4.51
N HIS A 17 -3.47 -11.68 4.60
CA HIS A 17 -3.02 -12.45 3.45
C HIS A 17 -2.61 -13.86 3.86
N SER A 18 -2.76 -14.82 2.95
CA SER A 18 -2.38 -16.20 3.21
C SER A 18 -0.91 -16.41 2.87
N LYS A 19 -0.07 -16.68 3.87
CA LYS A 19 1.33 -17.12 3.66
C LYS A 19 1.41 -18.52 3.07
N SER A 20 0.46 -19.38 3.43
CA SER A 20 0.31 -20.73 2.87
C SER A 20 -1.15 -21.15 2.87
N LEU A 21 -1.47 -22.31 2.27
CA LEU A 21 -2.82 -22.89 2.28
C LEU A 21 -3.41 -23.11 3.69
N LYS A 22 -2.57 -23.09 4.73
CA LYS A 22 -2.98 -23.31 6.13
C LYS A 22 -2.67 -22.14 7.06
N GLU A 23 -2.01 -21.10 6.55
CA GLU A 23 -1.52 -20.00 7.38
C GLU A 23 -1.99 -18.65 6.82
N LEU A 24 -2.84 -18.00 7.60
CA LEU A 24 -3.28 -16.62 7.39
C LEU A 24 -2.46 -15.70 8.29
N GLU A 25 -1.84 -14.69 7.72
CA GLU A 25 -1.14 -13.63 8.45
C GLU A 25 -1.95 -12.33 8.37
N ILE A 26 -2.13 -11.69 9.52
CA ILE A 26 -2.79 -10.40 9.64
C ILE A 26 -1.76 -9.39 10.13
N ALA A 27 -1.52 -8.34 9.33
CA ALA A 27 -0.64 -7.23 9.67
C ALA A 27 -1.49 -5.98 9.88
N HIS A 28 -1.70 -5.58 11.14
CA HIS A 28 -2.62 -4.49 11.48
C HIS A 28 -2.14 -3.09 11.07
N ASP A 29 -0.84 -2.84 11.21
CA ASP A 29 -0.21 -1.56 10.90
C ASP A 29 0.78 -1.76 9.75
N ALA A 30 0.26 -1.91 8.54
CA ALA A 30 1.11 -2.09 7.37
C ALA A 30 0.82 -1.02 6.31
N ALA A 31 1.80 -0.80 5.43
CA ALA A 31 1.71 0.06 4.29
C ALA A 31 2.18 -0.68 3.03
N ILE A 32 1.34 -0.73 2.00
CA ILE A 32 1.68 -1.26 0.68
C ILE A 32 1.82 -0.11 -0.29
N PHE A 33 2.97 -0.03 -0.96
CA PHE A 33 3.29 1.00 -1.94
C PHE A 33 3.15 0.41 -3.34
N VAL A 34 2.29 1.01 -4.15
CA VAL A 34 1.98 0.59 -5.52
C VAL A 34 2.40 1.69 -6.50
N ASP A 35 3.22 1.32 -7.48
CA ASP A 35 3.67 2.25 -8.51
C ASP A 35 2.61 2.52 -9.58
N GLU A 36 2.98 3.35 -10.55
CA GLU A 36 2.12 3.73 -11.66
C GLU A 36 1.80 2.60 -12.66
N ASN A 37 2.52 1.49 -12.57
CA ASN A 37 2.27 0.27 -13.35
C ASN A 37 1.33 -0.69 -12.61
N GLY A 38 0.86 -0.33 -11.41
CA GLY A 38 0.05 -1.20 -10.56
C GLY A 38 0.88 -2.29 -9.86
N LYS A 39 2.21 -2.12 -9.77
CA LYS A 39 3.11 -3.08 -9.14
C LYS A 39 3.39 -2.67 -7.70
N ILE A 40 3.35 -3.65 -6.80
CA ILE A 40 3.79 -3.46 -5.42
C ILE A 40 5.31 -3.28 -5.42
N VAL A 41 5.78 -2.10 -5.02
CA VAL A 41 7.21 -1.76 -4.95
C VAL A 41 7.78 -1.91 -3.55
N ALA A 42 6.93 -1.79 -2.52
CA ALA A 42 7.33 -2.01 -1.13
C ALA A 42 6.13 -2.43 -0.27
N VAL A 43 6.41 -3.18 0.80
CA VAL A 43 5.47 -3.54 1.85
C VAL A 43 6.17 -3.32 3.18
N GLU A 44 5.69 -2.37 3.96
CA GLU A 44 6.26 -2.00 5.25
C GLU A 44 5.29 -2.36 6.37
N ARG A 45 5.82 -2.87 7.47
CA ARG A 45 5.06 -3.23 8.68
C ARG A 45 5.42 -2.29 9.82
N GLY A 46 4.52 -2.12 10.77
CA GLY A 46 4.65 -1.14 11.86
C GLY A 46 4.41 0.31 11.40
N VAL A 47 3.65 0.50 10.33
CA VAL A 47 3.30 1.82 9.80
C VAL A 47 1.82 2.08 10.12
N ALA A 48 1.57 2.88 11.16
CA ALA A 48 0.21 3.21 11.62
C ALA A 48 -0.30 4.56 11.06
N ASP A 49 0.63 5.43 10.63
CA ASP A 49 0.35 6.83 10.33
C ASP A 49 0.86 7.26 8.96
N GLU A 50 0.16 8.24 8.38
CA GLU A 50 0.54 8.84 7.10
C GLU A 50 1.91 9.52 7.15
N ALA A 51 2.30 10.07 8.30
CA ALA A 51 3.63 10.64 8.49
C ALA A 51 4.73 9.58 8.36
N ALA A 52 4.49 8.38 8.90
CA ALA A 52 5.42 7.27 8.78
C ALA A 52 5.50 6.80 7.32
N VAL A 53 4.37 6.71 6.61
CA VAL A 53 4.32 6.44 5.15
C VAL A 53 5.16 7.44 4.36
N LYS A 54 4.99 8.74 4.62
CA LYS A 54 5.73 9.81 3.90
C LYS A 54 7.24 9.72 4.11
N SER A 55 7.69 9.21 5.25
CA SER A 55 9.12 8.94 5.51
C SER A 55 9.73 7.91 4.55
N PHE A 56 8.91 7.03 3.95
CA PHE A 56 9.36 6.05 2.95
C PHE A 56 9.40 6.59 1.52
N PHE A 57 8.73 7.71 1.22
CA PHE A 57 8.75 8.31 -0.11
C PHE A 57 10.16 8.56 -0.66
N PRO A 58 11.10 9.18 0.10
CA PRO A 58 12.46 9.37 -0.39
C PRO A 58 13.20 8.05 -0.67
N LYS A 59 12.88 6.96 0.04
CA LYS A 59 13.46 5.63 -0.22
C LYS A 59 12.96 5.01 -1.53
N LEU A 60 11.78 5.42 -1.98
CA LEU A 60 11.14 4.96 -3.21
C LEU A 60 11.36 5.92 -4.38
N ASN A 61 12.18 6.96 -4.22
CA ASN A 61 12.31 8.08 -5.15
C ASN A 61 10.96 8.74 -5.48
N TRP A 62 10.06 8.77 -4.50
CA TRP A 62 8.78 9.47 -4.58
C TRP A 62 8.90 10.81 -3.86
N SER A 63 8.26 11.83 -4.42
CA SER A 63 8.15 13.16 -3.81
C SER A 63 6.67 13.54 -3.66
N GLU A 64 6.32 14.39 -2.71
CA GLU A 64 4.95 14.94 -2.66
C GLU A 64 4.72 16.01 -3.74
N SER A 65 5.81 16.57 -4.28
CA SER A 65 5.80 17.63 -5.30
C SER A 65 5.83 17.13 -6.76
N GLN A 66 5.57 15.85 -7.02
CA GLN A 66 5.54 15.34 -8.41
C GLN A 66 4.28 15.82 -9.14
N GLU A 67 4.34 15.78 -10.47
CA GLU A 67 3.23 16.20 -11.34
C GLU A 67 1.92 15.44 -11.07
N LYS A 68 2.00 14.21 -10.54
CA LYS A 68 0.84 13.42 -10.11
C LYS A 68 0.85 13.23 -8.59
N PRO A 69 -0.27 13.51 -7.90
CA PRO A 69 -0.37 13.30 -6.47
C PRO A 69 -0.26 11.81 -6.12
N ILE A 70 0.43 11.50 -5.03
CA ILE A 70 0.44 10.16 -4.45
C ILE A 70 -0.86 9.99 -3.68
N GLN A 71 -1.66 8.99 -4.01
CA GLN A 71 -2.88 8.70 -3.27
C GLN A 71 -2.55 7.86 -2.04
N ILE A 72 -3.06 8.24 -0.87
CA ILE A 72 -2.94 7.44 0.36
C ILE A 72 -4.34 6.99 0.77
N PHE A 73 -4.58 5.69 0.72
CA PHE A 73 -5.81 5.07 1.20
C PHE A 73 -5.57 4.45 2.56
N LYS A 74 -6.13 5.08 3.60
CA LYS A 74 -6.12 4.52 4.94
C LYS A 74 -7.38 3.68 5.17
N SER A 75 -7.21 2.43 5.61
CA SER A 75 -8.35 1.62 6.06
C SER A 75 -8.94 2.23 7.34
N LYS A 76 -10.27 2.21 7.45
CA LYS A 76 -10.94 2.61 8.70
C LYS A 76 -10.79 1.52 9.76
N GLU A 77 -11.18 1.83 10.99
CA GLU A 77 -11.41 0.79 12.00
C GLU A 77 -12.32 -0.30 11.43
N GLU A 78 -11.96 -1.56 11.72
CA GLU A 78 -12.66 -2.77 11.25
C GLU A 78 -12.58 -3.05 9.74
N GLN A 79 -11.81 -2.26 8.98
CA GLN A 79 -11.52 -2.54 7.57
C GLN A 79 -10.12 -3.13 7.40
N PHE A 80 -10.01 -4.10 6.51
CA PHE A 80 -8.73 -4.68 6.11
C PHE A 80 -8.68 -4.87 4.59
N PHE A 81 -7.45 -4.87 4.08
CA PHE A 81 -7.14 -5.23 2.72
C PHE A 81 -6.87 -6.73 2.63
N PHE A 82 -7.33 -7.35 1.55
CA PHE A 82 -7.12 -8.76 1.25
C PHE A 82 -6.73 -8.90 -0.22
N PRO A 83 -5.86 -9.87 -0.59
CA PRO A 83 -5.61 -10.20 -1.99
C PRO A 83 -6.92 -10.47 -2.75
N GLY A 84 -6.99 -10.07 -4.02
CA GLY A 84 -8.17 -10.36 -4.83
C GLY A 84 -8.46 -11.86 -4.91
N PHE A 85 -9.74 -12.23 -4.90
CA PHE A 85 -10.15 -13.61 -5.12
C PHE A 85 -9.79 -14.05 -6.54
N ILE A 86 -9.28 -15.29 -6.67
CA ILE A 86 -8.97 -15.95 -7.94
C ILE A 86 -10.05 -16.97 -8.24
#